data_AF-A0A924CW83-F1
#
_entry.id   AF-A0A924CW83-F1
#
_cell.length_a   1.000
_cell.length_b   1.000
_cell.length_c   1.000
_cell.angle_alpha   90.00
_cell.angle_beta   90.00
_cell.angle_gamma   90.00
#
_symmetry.space_group_name_H-M   'P 1'
#
loop_
_entity.id
_entity.type
_entity.pdbx_description
1 polymer ?
#
loop_
_entity_poly.entity_id
_entity_poly.type
_entity_poly.pdbx_seq_one_letter_code
_entity_poly.pdbx_strand_id
1 'polypeptide(L)' 'MSGLTLALSTASPALSLALFDGDALLAVDHRIIGRGHAEALMPAIAAMMG' A
#
# COMPACT_ATOMS: atom_id res chain seq x y z
N MET A 1 19.21 4.89 -10.76
CA MET A 1 18.30 3.84 -11.26
C MET A 1 16.96 4.17 -10.63
N SER A 2 15.99 4.67 -11.40
CA SER A 2 14.62 4.87 -10.91
C SER A 2 13.95 3.50 -10.85
N GLY A 3 13.31 3.21 -9.72
CA GLY A 3 12.80 1.89 -9.40
C GLY A 3 11.60 2.05 -8.49
N LEU A 4 10.46 1.56 -8.96
CA LEU A 4 9.24 1.60 -8.17
C LEU A 4 9.29 0.56 -7.06
N THR A 5 9.07 0.98 -5.82
CA THR A 5 8.99 0.11 -4.65
C THR A 5 7.63 0.28 -3.98
N LEU A 6 6.89 -0.82 -3.86
CA LEU A 6 5.64 -0.86 -3.10
C LEU A 6 5.87 -1.54 -1.76
N ALA A 7 5.76 -0.78 -0.67
CA ALA A 7 5.80 -1.29 0.69
C ALA A 7 4.37 -1.52 1.20
N LEU A 8 4.14 -2.64 1.90
CA LEU A 8 2.84 -2.96 2.50
C LEU A 8 3.01 -3.59 3.89
N SER A 9 2.02 -3.36 4.78
CA SER A 9 1.96 -3.99 6.10
C SER A 9 0.53 -4.34 6.49
N THR A 10 0.35 -5.57 6.98
CA THR A 10 -0.91 -6.13 7.51
C THR A 10 -0.73 -6.71 8.93
N ALA A 11 0.38 -6.38 9.59
CA ALA A 11 0.73 -6.91 10.92
C ALA A 11 -0.12 -6.33 12.07
N SER A 12 -1.03 -5.41 11.75
CA SER A 12 -1.96 -4.79 12.70
C SER A 12 -3.37 -4.75 12.09
N PRO A 13 -4.38 -4.24 12.82
CA PRO A 13 -5.71 -4.00 12.24
C PRO A 13 -5.72 -3.02 11.04
N ALA A 14 -4.61 -2.32 10.80
CA ALA A 14 -4.42 -1.47 9.65
C ALA A 14 -4.01 -2.26 8.41
N LEU A 15 -4.48 -1.81 7.25
CA LEU A 15 -3.88 -2.08 5.95
C LEU A 15 -3.13 -0.81 5.54
N SER A 16 -1.81 -0.89 5.44
CA SER A 16 -0.94 0.23 5.09
C SER A 16 -0.14 -0.06 3.85
N LEU A 17 -0.09 0.89 2.92
CA LEU A 17 0.67 0.81 1.67
C LEU A 17 1.38 2.13 1.38
N ALA A 18 2.56 2.06 0.76
CA ALA A 18 3.32 3.21 0.28
C ALA A 18 4.06 2.87 -1.02
N LEU A 19 3.91 3.71 -2.05
CA LEU A 19 4.60 3.58 -3.34
C LEU A 19 5.71 4.63 -3.44
N PHE A 20 6.90 4.19 -3.78
CA PHE A 20 8.09 5.03 -3.94
C PHE A 20 8.68 4.92 -5.34
N ASP A 21 9.28 5.99 -5.84
CA ASP A 21 10.29 5.96 -6.90
C ASP A 21 11.63 6.45 -6.34
N GLY A 22 12.54 5.51 -6.05
CA GLY A 22 13.72 5.80 -5.23
C GLY A 22 13.32 6.31 -3.85
N ASP A 23 13.74 7.54 -3.51
CA ASP A 23 13.43 8.19 -2.23
C ASP A 23 12.12 9.02 -2.27
N ALA A 24 11.51 9.18 -3.45
CA ALA A 24 10.29 9.95 -3.60
C ALA A 24 9.06 9.11 -3.24
N LEU A 25 8.28 9.56 -2.24
CA LEU A 25 6.97 8.97 -1.93
C LEU A 25 5.94 9.46 -2.96
N LEU A 26 5.41 8.54 -3.76
CA LEU A 26 4.43 8.82 -4.80
C LEU A 26 2.99 8.71 -4.30
N ALA A 27 2.70 7.72 -3.45
CA ALA A 27 1.36 7.49 -2.92
C ALA A 27 1.40 6.77 -1.57
N VAL A 28 0.38 7.01 -0.75
CA VAL A 28 0.17 6.34 0.54
C VAL A 28 -1.32 6.03 0.73
N ASP A 29 -1.61 4.84 1.25
CA ASP A 29 -2.95 4.47 1.73
C ASP A 29 -2.79 3.82 3.11
N HIS A 30 -3.52 4.33 4.10
CA HIS A 30 -3.56 3.78 5.43
C HIS A 30 -4.99 3.79 5.96
N ARG A 31 -5.53 2.61 6.23
CA ARG A 31 -6.90 2.44 6.75
C ARG A 31 -6.96 1.36 7.81
N ILE A 32 -7.72 1.60 8.87
CA ILE A 32 -8.07 0.56 9.85
C ILE A 32 -9.26 -0.23 9.30
N ILE A 33 -9.02 -1.48 8.94
CA ILE A 33 -10.06 -2.36 8.35
C ILE A 33 -10.47 -3.50 9.28
N GLY A 34 -9.69 -3.78 10.32
CA GLY A 34 -10.01 -4.77 11.36
C GLY A 34 -9.92 -6.22 10.89
N ARG A 35 -10.70 -6.62 9.87
CA ARG A 35 -10.70 -7.94 9.22
C ARG A 35 -10.83 -7.79 7.71
N GLY A 36 -10.45 -8.82 6.96
CA GLY A 36 -10.61 -8.84 5.49
C GLY A 36 -9.44 -8.18 4.74
N HIS A 37 -8.23 -8.24 5.29
CA HIS A 37 -7.04 -7.70 4.61
C HIS A 37 -6.77 -8.34 3.25
N ALA A 38 -7.03 -9.64 3.10
CA ALA A 38 -6.81 -10.35 1.84
C ALA A 38 -7.69 -9.79 0.72
N GLU A 39 -8.97 -9.58 1.02
CA GLU A 39 -9.97 -9.05 0.09
C GLU A 39 -9.73 -7.56 -0.21
N ALA A 40 -9.29 -6.79 0.78
CA ALA A 40 -9.04 -5.35 0.64
C ALA A 40 -7.71 -5.01 -0.05
N LEU A 41 -6.72 -5.92 -0.03
CA LEU A 41 -5.36 -5.66 -0.49
C LEU A 41 -5.28 -5.39 -1.99
N MET A 42 -5.87 -6.25 -2.82
CA MET A 42 -5.80 -6.11 -4.28
C MET A 42 -6.45 -4.83 -4.80
N PRO A 43 -7.67 -4.46 -4.36
CA PRO A 43 -8.24 -3.15 -4.69
C PRO A 43 -7.37 -1.98 -4.25
N ALA A 44 -6.76 -2.05 -3.06
CA ALA A 44 -5.87 -1.00 -2.56
C ALA A 44 -4.62 -0.84 -3.43
N ILE A 45 -3.97 -1.95 -3.81
CA ILE A 45 -2.80 -1.92 -4.70
C ILE A 45 -3.17 -1.35 -6.08
N ALA A 46 -4.32 -1.76 -6.64
CA ALA A 46 -4.78 -1.25 -7.93
C ALA A 46 -4.99 0.28 -7.89
N ALA A 47 -5.51 0.82 -6.79
CA ALA A 47 -5.70 2.26 -6.61
C ALA A 47 -4.39 3.07 -6.53
N MET A 48 -3.25 2.42 -6.27
CA MET A 48 -1.93 3.08 -6.20
C MET A 48 -1.19 3.09 -7.53
N MET A 49 -1.58 2.28 -8.50
CA MET A 49 -0.88 2.13 -9.79
C MET A 49 -1.61 2.83 -10.95
N GLY A 50 -2.57 3.70 -10.63
CA GLY A 50 -3.35 4.52 -11.57
C GLY A 50 -2.74 5.89 -11.83
#